data_AF-A0A9W6MZ66-F1
#
_entry.id   AF-A0A9W6MZ66-F1
#
_cell.length_a   1.000
_cell.length_b   1.000
_cell.length_c   1.000
_cell.angle_alpha   90.00
_cell.angle_beta   90.00
_cell.angle_gamma   90.00
#
_symmetry.space_group_name_H-M   'P 1'
#
loop_
_entity.id
_entity.type
_entity.pdbx_description
1 polymer ?
#
loop_
_entity_poly.entity_id
_entity_poly.type
_entity_poly.pdbx_seq_one_letter_code
_entity_poly.pdbx_strand_id
1 'polypeptide(L)'
;MRRVSLTNSGRKAREIELTSYAELVPATAATDNAHPAFAKMFVETEHRPEFGALIATRRLHSPHEAEIWAAHFAVIEGEMLDPPQYETERACFLRRNREPGEAAVIREGAPLSNTVGTVLDPVFALRHRVKAPAGRTARVAFWTLVASSREELPNLVDKPYDRNAFERAETLAWTQAQVQRRHLDVTAEEAADFQRLAAAGDEPVLDEQVAFLEGPPLAGRGARRLLPADASA
;
A
#
# COMPACT_ATOMS: atom_id res chain seq x y z
N MET A 1 2.95 -7.68 -0.50
CA MET A 1 3.78 -7.60 -1.72
C MET A 1 2.85 -7.59 -2.93
N ARG A 2 3.14 -6.76 -3.94
CA ARG A 2 2.35 -6.65 -5.19
C ARG A 2 3.30 -6.56 -6.38
N ARG A 3 3.14 -7.44 -7.38
CA ARG A 3 3.90 -7.36 -8.65
C ARG A 3 3.01 -6.92 -9.79
N VAL A 4 3.52 -5.97 -10.57
CA VAL A 4 2.92 -5.47 -11.80
C VAL A 4 3.80 -5.93 -12.96
N SER A 5 3.18 -6.53 -13.98
CA SER A 5 3.84 -6.92 -15.22
C SER A 5 3.28 -6.09 -16.36
N LEU A 6 4.14 -5.30 -17.01
CA LEU A 6 3.79 -4.41 -18.10
C LEU A 6 4.30 -5.00 -19.42
N THR A 7 3.42 -5.63 -20.18
CA THR A 7 3.76 -6.23 -21.48
C THR A 7 3.48 -5.24 -22.60
N ASN A 8 4.54 -4.81 -23.29
CA ASN A 8 4.43 -3.93 -24.45
C ASN A 8 4.31 -4.75 -25.73
N SER A 9 3.08 -4.96 -26.21
CA SER A 9 2.80 -5.65 -27.48
C SER A 9 3.08 -4.80 -28.73
N GLY A 10 3.52 -3.55 -28.55
CA GLY A 10 3.83 -2.62 -29.63
C GLY A 10 5.22 -2.82 -30.24
N ARG A 11 5.48 -2.07 -31.32
CA ARG A 11 6.76 -2.09 -32.06
C ARG A 11 7.79 -1.05 -31.59
N LYS A 12 7.41 -0.18 -30.65
CA LYS A 12 8.27 0.87 -30.09
C LYS A 12 8.33 0.71 -28.57
N ALA A 13 9.46 1.09 -27.98
CA ALA A 13 9.55 1.18 -26.53
C ALA A 13 8.53 2.19 -25.98
N ARG A 14 8.03 1.95 -24.78
CA ARG A 14 7.10 2.82 -24.06
C ARG A 14 7.71 3.18 -22.72
N GLU A 15 7.55 4.44 -22.32
CA GLU A 15 7.84 4.88 -20.97
C GLU A 15 6.55 4.84 -20.18
N ILE A 16 6.59 4.22 -19.01
CA ILE A 16 5.42 4.00 -18.17
C ILE A 16 5.77 4.46 -16.76
N GLU A 17 4.90 5.27 -16.19
CA GLU A 17 4.98 5.65 -14.78
C GLU A 17 4.08 4.72 -13.97
N LEU A 18 4.62 4.18 -12.87
CA LEU A 18 3.85 3.44 -11.88
C LEU A 18 3.97 4.17 -10.55
N THR A 19 2.83 4.41 -9.90
CA THR A 19 2.79 4.97 -8.55
C THR A 19 2.07 4.00 -7.63
N SER A 20 2.74 3.51 -6.59
CA SER A 20 2.07 2.82 -5.47
C SER A 20 1.52 3.84 -4.49
N TYR A 21 0.51 3.45 -3.72
CA TYR A 21 -0.05 4.23 -2.62
C TYR A 21 -0.51 3.27 -1.52
N ALA A 22 -0.18 3.59 -0.28
CA ALA A 22 -0.65 2.88 0.90
C ALA A 22 -0.85 3.87 2.06
N GLU A 23 -2.00 3.83 2.70
CA GLU A 23 -2.23 4.58 3.93
C GLU A 23 -1.61 3.87 5.12
N LEU A 24 -1.01 4.64 6.03
CA LEU A 24 -0.25 4.08 7.15
C LEU A 24 -0.97 4.30 8.47
N VAL A 25 -1.07 3.22 9.23
CA VAL A 25 -1.37 3.25 10.65
C VAL A 25 -0.41 2.29 11.36
N PRO A 26 0.82 2.73 11.69
CA PRO A 26 1.79 1.91 12.41
C PRO A 26 1.43 1.88 13.90
N ALA A 27 0.25 1.32 14.21
CA ALA A 27 -0.29 1.15 15.55
C ALA A 27 -1.05 -0.17 15.63
N THR A 28 -1.34 -0.63 16.84
CA THR A 28 -2.20 -1.80 17.01
C THR A 28 -3.63 -1.48 16.56
N ALA A 29 -4.38 -2.50 16.11
CA ALA A 29 -5.79 -2.33 15.74
C ALA A 29 -6.64 -1.75 16.89
N ALA A 30 -6.30 -2.06 18.15
CA ALA A 30 -6.98 -1.49 19.31
C ALA A 30 -6.72 0.02 19.45
N THR A 31 -5.46 0.44 19.25
CA THR A 31 -5.07 1.86 19.28
C THR A 31 -5.72 2.64 18.14
N ASP A 32 -5.74 2.06 16.94
CA ASP A 32 -6.37 2.67 15.77
C ASP A 32 -7.89 2.82 15.97
N ASN A 33 -8.58 1.74 16.35
CA ASN A 33 -10.03 1.78 16.58
C ASN A 33 -10.44 2.74 17.71
N ALA A 34 -9.58 2.94 18.72
CA ALA A 34 -9.86 3.88 19.80
C ALA A 34 -9.88 5.33 19.28
N HIS A 35 -8.82 5.75 18.56
CA HIS A 35 -8.70 7.12 18.05
C HIS A 35 -7.87 7.15 16.75
N PRO A 36 -8.49 6.97 15.56
CA PRO A 36 -7.75 6.84 14.29
C PRO A 36 -6.89 8.07 13.95
N ALA A 37 -7.42 9.27 14.17
CA ALA A 37 -6.68 10.52 13.94
C ALA A 37 -5.45 10.64 14.86
N PHE A 38 -5.56 10.15 16.10
CA PHE A 38 -4.45 10.18 17.07
C PHE A 38 -3.42 9.08 16.79
N ALA A 39 -3.85 7.93 16.29
CA ALA A 39 -2.94 6.88 15.85
C ALA A 39 -2.02 7.37 14.70
N LYS A 40 -2.52 8.26 13.84
CA LYS A 40 -1.77 8.86 12.72
C LYS A 40 -0.87 10.04 13.11
N MET A 41 -1.25 10.83 14.13
CA MET A 41 -0.61 12.12 14.49
C MET A 41 0.85 12.06 14.99
N PHE A 42 1.45 10.89 15.11
CA PHE A 42 2.81 10.73 15.64
C PHE A 42 3.70 9.88 14.75
N VAL A 43 3.36 9.78 13.47
CA VAL A 43 4.16 9.03 12.52
C VAL A 43 5.29 9.91 11.99
N GLU A 44 6.50 9.39 12.12
CA GLU A 44 7.68 9.92 11.47
C GLU A 44 7.99 9.07 10.25
N THR A 45 8.26 9.73 9.14
CA THR A 45 8.67 9.10 7.89
C THR A 45 10.11 9.44 7.56
N GLU A 46 10.75 8.54 6.84
CA GLU A 46 12.13 8.68 6.40
C GLU A 46 12.31 8.01 5.03
N HIS A 47 13.21 8.55 4.20
CA HIS A 47 13.62 7.90 2.97
C HIS A 47 15.07 7.39 3.13
N ARG A 48 15.29 6.14 2.74
CA ARG A 48 16.60 5.48 2.70
C ARG A 48 17.03 5.26 1.26
N PRO A 49 17.89 6.13 0.69
CA PRO A 49 18.34 5.99 -0.69
C PRO A 49 19.06 4.68 -0.98
N GLU A 50 19.83 4.16 -0.01
CA GLU A 50 20.58 2.89 -0.12
C GLU A 50 19.68 1.72 -0.51
N PHE A 51 18.42 1.74 -0.06
CA PHE A 51 17.43 0.71 -0.33
C PHE A 51 16.27 1.19 -1.22
N GLY A 52 16.30 2.45 -1.67
CA GLY A 52 15.16 3.10 -2.33
C GLY A 52 13.84 2.96 -1.55
N ALA A 53 13.92 2.98 -0.21
CA ALA A 53 12.82 2.62 0.67
C ALA A 53 12.28 3.83 1.44
N LEU A 54 10.96 3.93 1.51
CA LEU A 54 10.27 4.75 2.50
C LEU A 54 10.12 3.95 3.79
N ILE A 55 10.35 4.59 4.91
CA ILE A 55 10.25 4.03 6.25
C ILE A 55 9.30 4.90 7.05
N ALA A 56 8.51 4.28 7.92
CA ALA A 56 7.64 4.97 8.85
C ALA A 56 7.66 4.26 10.20
N THR A 57 7.65 5.04 11.27
CA THR A 57 7.42 4.55 12.63
C THR A 57 6.55 5.53 13.39
N ARG A 58 5.89 5.05 14.44
CA ARG A 58 5.16 5.92 15.35
C ARG A 58 6.01 6.22 16.57
N ARG A 59 6.11 7.50 16.95
CA ARG A 59 6.73 7.89 18.22
C ARG A 59 6.00 7.23 19.38
N LEU A 60 6.77 6.54 20.22
CA LEU A 60 6.26 5.91 21.43
C LEU A 60 5.88 6.95 22.47
N HIS A 61 4.74 6.75 23.12
CA HIS A 61 4.27 7.59 24.22
C HIS A 61 4.64 7.00 25.59
N SER A 62 5.04 5.73 25.62
CA SER A 62 5.45 5.00 26.83
C SER A 62 6.53 3.97 26.47
N PRO A 63 7.48 3.67 27.38
CA PRO A 63 8.47 2.61 27.18
C PRO A 63 7.90 1.19 27.06
N HIS A 64 6.61 0.99 27.37
CA HIS A 64 5.94 -0.31 27.27
C HIS A 64 5.11 -0.45 25.98
N GLU A 65 5.10 0.58 25.14
CA GLU A 65 4.42 0.55 23.86
C GLU A 65 5.23 -0.26 22.85
N ALA A 66 4.55 -1.12 22.09
CA ALA A 66 5.18 -1.92 21.06
C ALA A 66 5.65 -1.01 19.91
N GLU A 67 6.92 -1.12 19.57
CA GLU A 67 7.49 -0.41 18.43
C GLU A 67 7.11 -1.09 17.12
N ILE A 68 6.64 -0.30 16.16
CA ILE A 68 6.24 -0.78 14.84
C ILE A 68 6.96 0.06 13.80
N TRP A 69 7.75 -0.63 12.98
CA TRP A 69 8.44 -0.06 11.84
C TRP A 69 7.82 -0.60 10.56
N ALA A 70 7.44 0.27 9.64
CA ALA A 70 7.00 -0.10 8.31
C ALA A 70 8.02 0.36 7.26
N ALA A 71 8.27 -0.45 6.24
CA ALA A 71 9.07 -0.07 5.09
C ALA A 71 8.34 -0.38 3.78
N HIS A 72 8.49 0.48 2.79
CA HIS A 72 7.93 0.31 1.45
C HIS A 72 8.94 0.66 0.36
N PHE A 73 9.12 -0.23 -0.60
CA PHE A 73 10.09 -0.08 -1.69
C PHE A 73 9.69 -0.91 -2.91
N ALA A 74 10.38 -0.71 -4.02
CA ALA A 74 10.16 -1.48 -5.24
C ALA A 74 11.43 -2.18 -5.73
N VAL A 75 11.26 -3.40 -6.24
CA VAL A 75 12.26 -4.14 -7.01
C VAL A 75 11.83 -4.14 -8.46
N ILE A 76 12.69 -3.62 -9.35
CA ILE A 76 12.37 -3.41 -10.77
C ILE A 76 13.20 -4.34 -11.63
N GLU A 77 12.53 -5.18 -12.42
CA GLU A 77 13.11 -5.93 -13.52
C GLU A 77 12.86 -5.14 -14.82
N GLY A 78 13.82 -4.29 -15.18
CA GLY A 78 13.73 -3.43 -16.35
C GLY A 78 14.67 -2.25 -16.27
N GLU A 79 14.56 -1.35 -17.24
CA GLU A 79 15.31 -0.09 -17.27
C GLU A 79 14.49 0.99 -16.53
N MET A 80 15.05 1.53 -15.46
CA MET A 80 14.52 2.69 -14.74
C MET A 80 15.04 3.97 -15.41
N LEU A 81 14.14 4.93 -15.65
CA LEU A 81 14.46 6.14 -16.41
C LEU A 81 14.94 7.29 -15.53
N ASP A 82 14.41 7.39 -14.30
CA ASP A 82 14.70 8.46 -13.34
C ASP A 82 14.80 7.89 -11.91
N PRO A 83 15.43 8.61 -10.96
CA PRO A 83 15.31 8.28 -9.55
C PRO A 83 13.85 8.20 -9.09
N PRO A 84 13.52 7.35 -8.09
CA PRO A 84 12.17 7.29 -7.55
C PRO A 84 11.73 8.65 -7.00
N GLN A 85 10.46 8.96 -7.23
CA GLN A 85 9.79 10.04 -6.54
C GLN A 85 8.91 9.47 -5.43
N TYR A 86 8.71 10.22 -4.36
CA TYR A 86 7.90 9.77 -3.23
C TYR A 86 7.11 10.90 -2.56
N GLU A 87 6.02 10.48 -1.93
CA GLU A 87 5.19 11.33 -1.08
C GLU A 87 4.89 10.59 0.22
N THR A 88 4.97 11.31 1.34
CA THR A 88 4.72 10.73 2.67
C THR A 88 3.53 11.33 3.41
N GLU A 89 2.95 12.40 2.87
CA GLU A 89 1.74 13.04 3.41
C GLU A 89 0.57 12.96 2.43
N ARG A 90 -0.57 12.43 2.90
CA ARG A 90 -1.76 12.23 2.06
C ARG A 90 -2.27 13.51 1.42
N ALA A 91 -2.20 14.62 2.16
CA ALA A 91 -2.67 15.92 1.68
C ALA A 91 -1.83 16.44 0.49
N CYS A 92 -0.54 16.13 0.45
CA CYS A 92 0.35 16.44 -0.66
C CYS A 92 0.05 15.56 -1.89
N PHE A 93 -0.26 14.28 -1.66
CA PHE A 93 -0.56 13.31 -2.73
C PHE A 93 -1.94 13.53 -3.37
N LEU A 94 -3.01 13.47 -2.58
CA LEU A 94 -4.39 13.57 -3.08
C LEU A 94 -4.77 14.99 -3.47
N ARG A 95 -4.27 15.97 -2.69
CA ARG A 95 -4.85 17.31 -2.52
C ARG A 95 -6.29 17.26 -1.98
N ARG A 96 -6.97 18.41 -1.91
CA ARG A 96 -8.28 18.53 -1.26
C ARG A 96 -9.38 17.79 -2.03
N ASN A 97 -10.22 17.05 -1.30
CA ASN A 97 -11.45 16.40 -1.77
C ASN A 97 -11.25 15.43 -2.95
N ARG A 98 -10.18 14.63 -2.92
CA ARG A 98 -9.92 13.63 -3.95
C ARG A 98 -9.65 12.28 -3.33
N GLU A 99 -10.13 11.26 -4.01
CA GLU A 99 -9.80 9.87 -3.71
C GLU A 99 -8.47 9.47 -4.36
N PRO A 100 -7.81 8.41 -3.89
CA PRO A 100 -6.56 7.92 -4.45
C PRO A 100 -6.58 7.76 -5.98
N GLY A 101 -7.64 7.18 -6.56
CA GLY A 101 -7.79 7.05 -8.01
C GLY A 101 -7.86 8.36 -8.79
N GLU A 102 -8.12 9.49 -8.11
CA GLU A 102 -8.22 10.83 -8.69
C GLU A 102 -7.10 11.76 -8.23
N ALA A 103 -6.08 11.21 -7.55
CA ALA A 103 -5.00 11.97 -6.94
C ALA A 103 -4.46 13.03 -7.90
N ALA A 104 -4.41 14.27 -7.44
CA ALA A 104 -4.05 15.41 -8.29
C ALA A 104 -2.65 15.24 -8.90
N VAL A 105 -1.69 14.70 -8.15
CA VAL A 105 -0.32 14.46 -8.62
C VAL A 105 -0.23 13.42 -9.74
N ILE A 106 -1.21 12.51 -9.85
CA ILE A 106 -1.29 11.55 -10.96
C ILE A 106 -1.92 12.25 -12.17
N ARG A 107 -3.10 12.87 -12.00
CA ARG A 107 -3.84 13.51 -13.11
C ARG A 107 -3.10 14.68 -13.74
N GLU A 108 -2.36 15.44 -12.94
CA GLU A 108 -1.61 16.61 -13.40
C GLU A 108 -0.19 16.26 -13.87
N GLY A 109 0.27 15.01 -13.67
CA GLY A 109 1.65 14.61 -13.93
C GLY A 109 2.68 15.43 -13.14
N ALA A 110 2.27 15.98 -11.98
CA ALA A 110 3.12 16.82 -11.16
C ALA A 110 4.18 15.96 -10.43
N PRO A 111 5.41 16.46 -10.24
CA PRO A 111 6.40 15.76 -9.44
C PRO A 111 5.93 15.61 -7.99
N LEU A 112 6.26 14.48 -7.36
CA LEU A 112 6.05 14.31 -5.92
C LEU A 112 7.04 15.18 -5.13
N SER A 113 6.68 15.54 -3.90
CA SER A 113 7.46 16.50 -3.11
C SER A 113 8.83 15.96 -2.68
N ASN A 114 8.98 14.63 -2.59
CA ASN A 114 10.14 13.96 -2.03
C ASN A 114 10.44 14.42 -0.59
N THR A 115 9.38 14.74 0.17
CA THR A 115 9.50 15.15 1.57
C THR A 115 9.23 14.02 2.54
N VAL A 116 9.91 14.07 3.68
CA VAL A 116 9.81 13.12 4.80
C VAL A 116 9.86 13.87 6.12
N GLY A 117 9.45 13.23 7.20
CA GLY A 117 9.52 13.76 8.55
C GLY A 117 8.25 13.46 9.33
N THR A 118 7.91 14.32 10.31
CA THR A 118 6.65 14.19 11.03
C THR A 118 5.50 14.67 10.15
N VAL A 119 4.56 13.76 9.85
CA VAL A 119 3.42 14.03 8.96
C VAL A 119 2.09 13.80 9.70
N LEU A 120 1.05 14.52 9.30
CA LEU A 120 -0.25 14.44 9.98
C LEU A 120 -1.11 13.27 9.51
N ASP A 121 -0.99 12.94 8.23
CA ASP A 121 -1.73 11.86 7.59
C ASP A 121 -0.77 11.03 6.73
N PRO A 122 -0.09 10.04 7.36
CA PRO A 122 1.03 9.33 6.76
C PRO A 122 0.57 8.39 5.66
N VAL A 123 1.25 8.47 4.51
CA VAL A 123 1.11 7.55 3.40
C VAL A 123 2.49 7.08 2.95
N PHE A 124 2.55 5.94 2.27
CA PHE A 124 3.63 5.67 1.34
C PHE A 124 3.10 5.80 -0.06
N ALA A 125 3.59 6.79 -0.81
CA ALA A 125 3.46 6.81 -2.25
C ALA A 125 4.85 6.75 -2.89
N LEU A 126 5.07 5.76 -3.76
CA LEU A 126 6.35 5.56 -4.44
C LEU A 126 6.12 5.48 -5.94
N ARG A 127 6.79 6.37 -6.67
CA ARG A 127 6.64 6.52 -8.11
C ARG A 127 7.93 6.16 -8.83
N HIS A 128 7.80 5.30 -9.83
CA HIS A 128 8.89 4.89 -10.71
C HIS A 128 8.50 5.10 -12.17
N ARG A 129 9.44 5.62 -12.95
CA ARG A 129 9.37 5.61 -14.41
C ARG A 129 10.22 4.48 -14.96
N VAL A 130 9.57 3.56 -15.66
CA VAL A 130 10.20 2.38 -16.26
C VAL A 130 10.01 2.39 -17.76
N LYS A 131 10.98 1.82 -18.47
CA LYS A 131 10.89 1.61 -19.90
C LYS A 131 10.46 0.18 -20.17
N ALA A 132 9.36 0.02 -20.91
CA ALA A 132 8.90 -1.25 -21.45
C ALA A 132 9.37 -1.38 -22.92
N PRO A 133 10.38 -2.22 -23.22
CA PRO A 133 10.86 -2.39 -24.60
C PRO A 133 9.79 -3.00 -25.50
N ALA A 134 9.90 -2.77 -26.81
CA ALA A 134 8.98 -3.36 -27.79
C ALA A 134 8.98 -4.91 -27.71
N GLY A 135 7.79 -5.51 -27.63
CA GLY A 135 7.62 -6.96 -27.53
C GLY A 135 8.14 -7.59 -26.23
N ARG A 136 8.41 -6.79 -25.18
CA ARG A 136 8.97 -7.26 -23.90
C ARG A 136 8.08 -6.84 -22.72
N THR A 137 8.33 -7.49 -21.59
CA THR A 137 7.67 -7.20 -20.31
C THR A 137 8.66 -6.53 -19.36
N ALA A 138 8.25 -5.41 -18.76
CA ALA A 138 8.90 -4.86 -17.57
C ALA A 138 8.13 -5.32 -16.32
N ARG A 139 8.84 -5.63 -15.22
CA ARG A 139 8.17 -6.01 -13.96
C ARG A 139 8.59 -5.10 -12.83
N VAL A 140 7.62 -4.74 -12.00
CA VAL A 140 7.84 -3.95 -10.78
C VAL A 140 7.17 -4.69 -9.63
N ALA A 141 7.94 -5.04 -8.60
CA ALA A 141 7.44 -5.66 -7.38
C ALA A 141 7.54 -4.66 -6.23
N PHE A 142 6.40 -4.21 -5.73
CA PHE A 142 6.30 -3.39 -4.53
C PHE A 142 6.24 -4.27 -3.28
N TRP A 143 7.09 -3.94 -2.32
CA TRP A 143 7.23 -4.63 -1.05
C TRP A 143 6.80 -3.68 0.07
N THR A 144 5.97 -4.18 0.98
CA THR A 144 5.66 -3.52 2.24
C THR A 144 5.98 -4.50 3.34
N LEU A 145 6.87 -4.10 4.24
CA LEU A 145 7.39 -4.93 5.33
C LEU A 145 7.09 -4.25 6.65
N VAL A 146 6.89 -5.06 7.69
CA VAL A 146 6.73 -4.59 9.07
C VAL A 146 7.79 -5.26 9.94
N ALA A 147 8.40 -4.50 10.83
CA ALA A 147 9.42 -4.94 11.76
C ALA A 147 9.13 -4.43 13.16
N SER A 148 9.72 -5.10 14.16
CA SER A 148 9.57 -4.74 15.57
C SER A 148 10.64 -3.77 16.06
N SER A 149 11.66 -3.51 15.24
CA SER A 149 12.74 -2.56 15.51
C SER A 149 13.31 -1.98 14.22
N ARG A 150 14.03 -0.87 14.34
CA ARG A 150 14.69 -0.21 13.20
C ARG A 150 15.81 -1.06 12.62
N GLU A 151 16.56 -1.74 13.48
CA GLU A 151 17.73 -2.55 13.16
C GLU A 151 17.37 -3.81 12.37
N GLU A 152 16.12 -4.27 12.46
CA GLU A 152 15.60 -5.40 11.69
C GLU A 152 15.31 -5.03 10.22
N LEU A 153 15.01 -3.76 9.92
CA LEU A 153 14.57 -3.34 8.59
C LEU A 153 15.59 -3.65 7.48
N PRO A 154 16.89 -3.35 7.59
CA PRO A 154 17.85 -3.66 6.53
C PRO A 154 17.87 -5.15 6.16
N ASN A 155 17.85 -6.02 7.17
CA ASN A 155 17.84 -7.48 6.97
C ASN A 155 16.57 -7.98 6.27
N LEU A 156 15.45 -7.25 6.39
CA LEU A 156 14.19 -7.57 5.73
C LEU A 156 14.15 -7.00 4.31
N VAL A 157 14.73 -5.82 4.09
CA VAL A 157 14.76 -5.13 2.80
C VAL A 157 15.78 -5.76 1.83
N ASP A 158 16.86 -6.36 2.33
CA ASP A 158 17.84 -7.07 1.48
C ASP A 158 17.29 -8.35 0.86
N LYS A 159 16.38 -9.06 1.55
CA LYS A 159 15.87 -10.37 1.09
C LYS A 159 15.15 -10.30 -0.26
N PRO A 160 14.30 -9.29 -0.53
CA PRO A 160 13.63 -9.12 -1.81
C PRO A 160 14.49 -8.84 -3.04
N TYR A 161 15.76 -8.44 -2.88
CA TYR A 161 16.65 -8.17 -4.02
C TYR A 161 17.23 -9.45 -4.65
N ASP A 162 17.05 -10.61 -4.03
CA ASP A 162 17.32 -11.90 -4.67
C ASP A 162 16.28 -12.12 -5.79
N ARG A 163 16.76 -12.47 -6.99
CA ARG A 163 15.95 -12.69 -8.19
C ARG A 163 14.80 -13.69 -7.98
N ASN A 164 14.94 -14.63 -7.06
CA ASN A 164 13.90 -15.62 -6.73
C ASN A 164 13.08 -15.25 -5.48
N ALA A 165 13.31 -14.08 -4.88
CA ALA A 165 12.64 -13.70 -3.64
C ALA A 165 11.14 -13.55 -3.82
N PHE A 166 10.71 -13.09 -4.99
CA PHE A 166 9.30 -13.02 -5.35
C PHE A 166 8.66 -14.40 -5.35
N GLU A 167 9.19 -15.36 -6.12
CA GLU A 167 8.62 -16.71 -6.25
C GLU A 167 8.59 -17.43 -4.90
N ARG A 168 9.63 -17.24 -4.08
CA ARG A 168 9.67 -17.80 -2.72
C ARG A 168 8.64 -17.17 -1.82
N ALA A 169 8.53 -15.83 -1.81
CA ALA A 169 7.55 -15.13 -0.98
C ALA A 169 6.11 -15.48 -1.39
N GLU A 170 5.84 -15.60 -2.69
CA GLU A 170 4.56 -16.05 -3.23
C GLU A 170 4.25 -17.48 -2.77
N THR A 171 5.20 -18.40 -2.89
CA THR A 171 5.04 -19.79 -2.44
C THR A 171 4.76 -19.86 -0.94
N LEU A 172 5.55 -19.15 -0.12
CA LEU A 172 5.39 -19.08 1.34
C LEU A 172 4.03 -18.50 1.73
N ALA A 173 3.63 -17.38 1.12
CA ALA A 173 2.34 -16.74 1.36
C ALA A 173 1.19 -17.67 1.00
N TRP A 174 1.29 -18.37 -0.13
CA TRP A 174 0.30 -19.38 -0.53
C TRP A 174 0.22 -20.52 0.48
N THR A 175 1.36 -21.09 0.89
CA THR A 175 1.39 -22.16 1.90
C THR A 175 0.80 -21.71 3.23
N GLN A 176 1.16 -20.51 3.71
CA GLN A 176 0.64 -19.96 4.96
C GLN A 176 -0.87 -19.70 4.89
N ALA A 177 -1.37 -19.17 3.77
CA ALA A 177 -2.80 -19.01 3.54
C ALA A 177 -3.54 -20.36 3.58
N GLN A 178 -2.98 -21.42 2.99
CA GLN A 178 -3.58 -22.76 3.06
C GLN A 178 -3.59 -23.31 4.50
N VAL A 179 -2.51 -23.11 5.26
CA VAL A 179 -2.42 -23.53 6.67
C VAL A 179 -3.44 -22.78 7.53
N GLN A 180 -3.52 -21.46 7.40
CA GLN A 180 -4.49 -20.65 8.15
C GLN A 180 -5.94 -21.01 7.80
N ARG A 181 -6.23 -21.26 6.52
CA ARG A 181 -7.56 -21.72 6.09
C ARG A 181 -7.96 -23.04 6.74
N ARG A 182 -7.03 -24.00 6.88
CA ARG A 182 -7.29 -25.26 7.60
C ARG A 182 -7.53 -25.04 9.10
N HIS A 183 -6.81 -24.10 9.73
CA HIS A 183 -7.04 -23.77 11.14
C HIS A 183 -8.35 -23.04 11.39
N LEU A 184 -8.83 -22.27 10.41
CA LEU A 184 -10.08 -21.50 10.48
C LEU A 184 -11.29 -22.28 9.92
N ASP A 185 -11.11 -23.52 9.47
CA ASP A 185 -12.11 -24.36 8.80
C ASP A 185 -12.79 -23.67 7.60
N VAL A 186 -12.04 -22.83 6.87
CA VAL A 186 -12.54 -22.04 5.73
C VAL A 186 -12.31 -22.80 4.42
N THR A 187 -13.41 -23.11 3.73
CA THR A 187 -13.39 -23.80 2.43
C THR A 187 -12.78 -22.92 1.33
N ALA A 188 -12.49 -23.52 0.16
CA ALA A 188 -11.90 -22.77 -0.96
C ALA A 188 -12.88 -21.77 -1.58
N GLU A 189 -14.16 -22.10 -1.54
CA GLU A 189 -15.25 -21.27 -2.03
C GLU A 189 -15.45 -20.06 -1.13
N GLU A 190 -15.50 -20.26 0.19
CA GLU A 190 -15.60 -19.16 1.17
C GLU A 190 -14.37 -18.24 1.13
N ALA A 191 -13.17 -18.80 0.99
CA ALA A 191 -11.95 -17.98 0.83
C ALA A 191 -11.99 -17.15 -0.45
N ALA A 192 -12.50 -17.69 -1.56
CA ALA A 192 -12.69 -16.96 -2.80
C ALA A 192 -13.76 -15.88 -2.67
N ASP A 193 -14.82 -16.14 -1.90
CA ASP A 193 -15.86 -15.15 -1.58
C ASP A 193 -15.33 -14.02 -0.69
N PHE A 194 -14.52 -14.34 0.33
CA PHE A 194 -13.85 -13.33 1.15
C PHE A 194 -12.86 -12.50 0.34
N GLN A 195 -12.10 -13.13 -0.56
CA GLN A 195 -11.19 -12.42 -1.47
C GLN A 195 -11.97 -11.55 -2.47
N ARG A 196 -13.11 -12.02 -2.98
CA ARG A 196 -13.99 -11.23 -3.85
C ARG A 196 -14.63 -10.07 -3.10
N LEU A 197 -15.12 -10.29 -1.88
CA LEU A 197 -15.63 -9.21 -1.01
C LEU A 197 -14.55 -8.19 -0.67
N ALA A 198 -13.31 -8.66 -0.47
CA ALA A 198 -12.16 -7.79 -0.27
C ALA A 198 -11.68 -7.09 -1.56
N ALA A 199 -12.06 -7.59 -2.74
CA ALA A 199 -11.65 -7.05 -4.05
C ALA A 199 -12.77 -6.31 -4.82
N ALA A 200 -14.03 -6.41 -4.40
CA ALA A 200 -15.18 -5.79 -5.06
C ALA A 200 -15.41 -4.32 -4.67
N GLY A 201 -14.51 -3.74 -3.86
CA GLY A 201 -14.36 -2.28 -3.73
C GLY A 201 -13.70 -1.64 -4.97
N ASP A 202 -12.89 -2.42 -5.69
CA ASP A 202 -12.06 -2.03 -6.83
C ASP A 202 -12.73 -2.33 -8.17
N GLU A 203 -13.48 -1.40 -8.75
CA GLU A 203 -13.79 -1.46 -10.20
C GLU A 203 -12.75 -0.61 -10.98
N PRO A 204 -11.87 -1.22 -11.79
CA PRO A 204 -10.84 -0.51 -12.53
C PRO A 204 -11.40 0.06 -13.83
N VAL A 205 -11.45 1.39 -13.94
CA VAL A 205 -11.69 2.08 -15.22
C VAL A 205 -10.42 2.00 -16.06
N LEU A 206 -10.46 1.14 -17.07
CA LEU A 206 -9.48 1.08 -18.15
C LEU A 206 -9.70 2.26 -19.11
N ASP A 207 -8.84 3.27 -19.03
CA ASP A 207 -8.45 4.07 -20.20
C ASP A 207 -7.00 4.56 -19.98
N GLU A 208 -6.20 4.64 -21.06
CA GLU A 208 -4.73 4.81 -21.24
C GLU A 208 -3.81 5.55 -20.21
N GLN A 209 -4.10 5.53 -18.92
CA GLN A 209 -3.20 5.92 -17.82
C GLN A 209 -3.37 4.89 -16.70
N VAL A 210 -2.37 4.03 -16.49
CA VAL A 210 -2.48 2.94 -15.50
C VAL A 210 -2.30 3.50 -14.08
N ALA A 211 -3.41 3.94 -13.49
CA ALA A 211 -3.60 4.09 -12.06
C ALA A 211 -4.47 2.93 -11.57
N PHE A 212 -4.04 2.21 -10.52
CA PHE A 212 -4.99 1.75 -9.49
C PHE A 212 -4.28 1.48 -8.17
N LEU A 213 -4.90 2.02 -7.12
CA LEU A 213 -4.53 2.04 -5.71
C LEU A 213 -5.66 1.34 -4.98
N GLU A 214 -5.40 0.54 -3.93
CA GLU A 214 -6.46 0.23 -2.95
C GLU A 214 -5.99 -0.02 -1.52
N GLY A 215 -6.84 0.50 -0.62
CA GLY A 215 -6.96 0.19 0.80
C GLY A 215 -8.46 0.13 1.14
N PRO A 216 -8.86 -0.63 2.18
CA PRO A 216 -10.26 -0.99 2.43
C PRO A 216 -11.10 0.11 3.10
N PRO A 217 -12.44 0.12 2.95
CA PRO A 217 -13.34 0.79 3.88
C PRO A 217 -13.77 -0.18 5.01
N LEU A 218 -13.70 0.26 6.26
CA LEU A 218 -14.46 -0.38 7.36
C LEU A 218 -15.66 0.49 7.73
N ALA A 219 -16.83 -0.14 7.64
CA ALA A 219 -18.15 0.41 7.82
C ALA A 219 -18.60 0.46 9.29
N GLY A 220 -19.52 1.38 9.59
CA GLY A 220 -20.40 1.31 10.75
C GLY A 220 -21.86 1.45 10.34
N ARG A 221 -22.57 0.33 10.17
CA ARG A 221 -24.05 0.30 10.09
C ARG A 221 -24.63 0.46 11.50
N GLY A 222 -25.31 1.57 11.76
CA GLY A 222 -26.27 1.69 12.84
C GLY A 222 -27.68 1.32 12.35
N ALA A 223 -28.09 0.06 12.53
CA ALA A 223 -29.48 -0.32 12.44
C ALA A 223 -30.24 0.27 13.65
N ARG A 224 -31.12 1.26 13.44
CA ARG A 224 -32.17 1.60 14.40
C ARG A 224 -33.51 1.06 13.90
N ARG A 225 -33.95 0.00 14.58
CA ARG A 225 -35.32 -0.48 14.62
C ARG A 225 -36.13 0.55 15.43
N LEU A 226 -37.13 1.18 14.83
CA LEU A 226 -38.09 2.06 15.51
C LEU A 226 -39.49 1.53 15.21
N LEU A 227 -40.15 0.95 16.23
CA LEU A 227 -41.60 0.87 16.45
C LEU A 227 -41.80 0.35 17.90
N PRO A 228 -42.90 0.64 18.61
CA PRO A 228 -43.94 1.66 18.39
C PRO A 228 -44.13 2.58 19.63
N ALA A 229 -44.86 3.68 19.46
CA ALA A 229 -45.61 4.31 20.56
C ALA A 229 -46.84 5.01 19.99
N ASP A 230 -48.00 4.46 20.33
CA ASP A 230 -49.31 5.06 20.15
C ASP A 230 -49.45 6.37 20.95
N ALA A 231 -50.30 7.26 20.41
CA ALA A 231 -51.46 7.87 21.08
C ALA A 231 -51.54 9.40 20.98
N SER A 232 -52.76 9.83 20.59
CA SER A 232 -53.42 11.10 20.88
C SER A 232 -53.23 12.27 19.89
N ALA A 233 -54.08 12.29 18.86
CA ALA A 233 -55.31 13.10 18.89
C ALA A 233 -56.39 12.44 18.03
#